data_AF-A0A918ST25-F1
#
_entry.id   AF-A0A918ST25-F1
#
_cell.length_a   1.000
_cell.length_b   1.000
_cell.length_c   1.000
_cell.angle_alpha   90.00
_cell.angle_beta   90.00
_cell.angle_gamma   90.00
#
_symmetry.space_group_name_H-M   'P 1'
#
loop_
_entity.id
_entity.type
_entity.pdbx_description
1 polymer ?
#
loop_
_entity_poly.entity_id
_entity_poly.type
_entity_poly.pdbx_seq_one_letter_code
_entity_poly.pdbx_strand_id
1 'polypeptide(L)'
;MIRLLTLACLLCLAGAAQPQVHGSSAGAPTLVLGGLPGVGPGLPGAASPVLDRVSDAARAGGAVTERMIERASPLDVRKLRIRQLVQQLPERIDLDPAGEPVLRGEFLAISPDAAGLQGIEAAGFEVMPREASLHGLDLDMRRIRDTRRRSAARAMRALRDAAPSVEFAYQHVFLTSSASATVAAGSAASPVGTAPATLRVGLIDSGVDPRRPELAQLRVQAHGCNGRPVPHAHGTAVAARLAGGAQGHLYAADVYCGDPAGRATLGLLEALAWMARERVPVINVSLVGPANAAIARAIAALHARGHVIVAAVGNDGPAAPPLYPAAYPGVVGVGAVDPQLRVLPESGSGPHVDFVASGVVPGRGRPTRGTSFAAPIVARAAALRIAEPDAAAAERLRKTLSADARDLGAPGRDPRYGDGLIAFSP
;
A
#
# COMPACT_ATOMS: atom_id res chain seq x y z
N MET A 1 59.73 33.72 -9.28
CA MET A 1 60.14 35.04 -8.73
C MET A 1 58.89 35.64 -8.06
N ILE A 2 58.83 35.80 -6.74
CA ILE A 2 59.28 37.00 -5.97
C ILE A 2 58.37 38.19 -6.35
N ARG A 3 57.52 38.81 -5.51
CA ARG A 3 57.27 38.86 -4.03
C ARG A 3 55.75 39.18 -3.80
N LEU A 4 55.13 39.40 -2.62
CA LEU A 4 55.61 39.63 -1.23
C LEU A 4 54.75 38.92 -0.13
N LEU A 5 54.16 39.67 0.82
CA LEU A 5 53.57 39.33 2.14
C LEU A 5 52.21 40.07 2.33
N THR A 6 51.37 39.93 3.39
CA THR A 6 51.56 39.68 4.86
C THR A 6 50.20 39.18 5.43
N LEU A 7 50.09 38.12 6.25
CA LEU A 7 50.20 38.02 7.74
C LEU A 7 49.14 38.88 8.50
N ALA A 8 48.51 38.51 9.64
CA ALA A 8 48.70 37.50 10.69
C ALA A 8 47.32 37.17 11.36
N CYS A 9 47.10 36.46 12.48
CA CYS A 9 47.92 35.72 13.46
C CYS A 9 47.00 34.75 14.25
N LEU A 10 47.52 33.63 14.77
CA LEU A 10 46.86 32.88 15.87
C LEU A 10 47.91 32.09 16.65
N LEU A 11 48.01 32.33 17.97
CA LEU A 11 48.97 31.67 18.87
C LEU A 11 48.30 30.62 19.78
N CYS A 12 49.14 29.70 20.28
CA CYS A 12 48.73 28.45 20.95
C CYS A 12 48.87 28.49 22.50
N LEU A 13 48.61 27.31 23.10
CA LEU A 13 49.05 26.78 24.42
C LEU A 13 48.06 26.93 25.59
N ALA A 14 48.02 26.06 26.62
CA ALA A 14 48.26 24.61 26.75
C ALA A 14 47.98 24.14 28.21
N GLY A 15 47.47 22.91 28.43
CA GLY A 15 47.51 22.18 29.72
C GLY A 15 46.51 22.61 30.82
N ALA A 16 46.22 21.80 31.86
CA ALA A 16 46.56 20.39 32.13
C ALA A 16 45.70 19.77 33.28
N ALA A 17 45.77 18.42 33.40
CA ALA A 17 45.59 17.58 34.61
C ALA A 17 44.18 17.20 35.16
N GLN A 18 44.13 15.98 35.73
CA GLN A 18 43.01 15.34 36.45
C GLN A 18 43.22 15.42 37.99
N PRO A 19 42.28 14.89 38.81
CA PRO A 19 42.57 13.58 39.42
C PRO A 19 41.37 12.60 39.55
N GLN A 20 41.68 11.33 39.88
CA GLN A 20 40.73 10.25 40.21
C GLN A 20 40.50 10.12 41.73
N VAL A 21 39.38 9.52 42.15
CA VAL A 21 39.24 8.79 43.43
C VAL A 21 38.40 7.53 43.22
N HIS A 22 38.75 6.42 43.91
CA HIS A 22 38.02 5.14 43.94
C HIS A 22 37.20 4.98 45.24
N GLY A 23 36.14 4.15 45.19
CA GLY A 23 35.45 3.67 46.39
C GLY A 23 34.57 2.46 46.09
N SER A 24 34.79 1.33 46.78
CA SER A 24 34.04 0.08 46.63
C SER A 24 33.35 -0.32 47.93
N SER A 25 32.15 -0.89 47.87
CA SER A 25 31.68 -1.93 48.82
C SER A 25 30.37 -2.56 48.33
N ALA A 26 30.12 -3.80 48.78
CA ALA A 26 28.96 -4.61 48.40
C ALA A 26 27.86 -4.58 49.48
N GLY A 27 26.62 -4.87 49.09
CA GLY A 27 25.51 -5.04 50.03
C GLY A 27 24.22 -5.50 49.34
N ALA A 28 23.71 -6.66 49.75
CA ALA A 28 22.38 -7.19 49.47
C ALA A 28 21.88 -7.90 50.74
N PRO A 29 20.59 -8.29 50.87
CA PRO A 29 19.40 -7.89 50.12
C PRO A 29 18.32 -7.24 51.02
N THR A 30 17.35 -6.49 50.45
CA THR A 30 16.16 -6.04 51.23
C THR A 30 14.85 -6.19 50.45
N LEU A 31 13.80 -6.50 51.21
CA LEU A 31 12.48 -6.99 50.82
C LEU A 31 11.71 -6.19 49.75
N VAL A 32 10.86 -6.95 49.05
CA VAL A 32 9.67 -6.46 48.33
C VAL A 32 8.59 -6.04 49.33
N LEU A 33 8.05 -4.81 49.22
CA LEU A 33 6.59 -4.56 49.21
C LEU A 33 6.25 -3.10 48.81
N GLY A 34 5.28 -2.94 47.89
CA GLY A 34 4.33 -1.80 47.80
C GLY A 34 4.85 -0.38 47.50
N GLY A 35 4.59 0.14 46.30
CA GLY A 35 4.65 1.59 46.03
C GLY A 35 4.69 2.01 44.55
N LEU A 36 3.55 2.40 43.99
CA LEU A 36 3.46 3.39 42.89
C LEU A 36 3.30 4.80 43.51
N PRO A 37 3.53 5.93 42.80
CA PRO A 37 3.89 6.07 41.38
C PRO A 37 5.16 6.91 41.13
N GLY A 38 5.67 6.89 39.88
CA GLY A 38 6.76 7.78 39.43
C GLY A 38 6.83 7.87 37.92
N VAL A 39 6.15 8.86 37.33
CA VAL A 39 6.15 9.09 35.87
C VAL A 39 7.40 9.89 35.48
N GLY A 40 8.33 9.24 34.76
CA GLY A 40 9.43 9.92 34.07
C GLY A 40 9.03 10.31 32.63
N PRO A 41 9.49 11.46 32.11
CA PRO A 41 9.02 11.98 30.83
C PRO A 41 9.59 11.20 29.63
N GLY A 42 8.72 10.55 28.87
CA GLY A 42 9.06 10.01 27.55
C GLY A 42 9.21 11.13 26.51
N LEU A 43 10.31 11.11 25.76
CA LEU A 43 10.55 12.05 24.66
C LEU A 43 9.49 11.86 23.54
N PRO A 44 8.99 12.95 22.93
CA PRO A 44 7.92 12.87 21.93
C PRO A 44 8.44 12.29 20.60
N GLY A 45 8.15 11.02 20.35
CA GLY A 45 8.21 10.46 19.01
C GLY A 45 7.14 11.12 18.13
N ALA A 46 7.56 11.79 17.06
CA ALA A 46 6.67 12.56 16.19
C ALA A 46 5.73 11.67 15.37
N ALA A 47 4.58 11.30 15.94
CA ALA A 47 3.44 10.78 15.21
C ALA A 47 2.74 11.92 14.45
N SER A 48 2.39 11.69 13.18
CA SER A 48 1.70 12.69 12.36
C SER A 48 0.23 12.81 12.80
N PRO A 49 -0.24 13.96 13.31
CA PRO A 49 -1.48 14.07 14.08
C PRO A 49 -2.77 14.05 13.23
N VAL A 50 -2.69 13.63 11.96
CA VAL A 50 -3.81 13.71 10.99
C VAL A 50 -4.62 12.41 10.94
N LEU A 51 -4.00 11.24 11.16
CA LEU A 51 -4.69 9.94 11.11
C LEU A 51 -5.16 9.43 12.49
N ASP A 52 -4.48 9.78 13.58
CA ASP A 52 -5.05 9.59 14.93
C ASP A 52 -6.35 10.37 15.07
N ARG A 53 -6.44 11.56 14.45
CA ARG A 53 -7.68 12.33 14.31
C ARG A 53 -8.76 11.67 13.46
N VAL A 54 -8.53 10.59 12.70
CA VAL A 54 -9.65 9.83 12.08
C VAL A 54 -10.25 8.87 13.11
N SER A 55 -9.40 8.22 13.91
CA SER A 55 -9.82 7.43 15.08
C SER A 55 -10.55 8.30 16.11
N ASP A 56 -10.05 9.51 16.35
CA ASP A 56 -10.59 10.43 17.36
C ASP A 56 -11.67 11.38 16.83
N ALA A 57 -11.75 11.69 15.53
CA ALA A 57 -12.92 12.36 14.95
C ALA A 57 -14.12 11.40 14.82
N ALA A 58 -13.90 10.09 14.68
CA ALA A 58 -14.96 9.10 14.89
C ALA A 58 -15.49 9.10 16.33
N ARG A 59 -14.67 9.52 17.32
CA ARG A 59 -15.08 9.72 18.73
C ARG A 59 -15.68 11.10 19.00
N ALA A 60 -15.21 12.15 18.33
CA ALA A 60 -15.60 13.55 18.56
C ALA A 60 -16.76 14.04 17.68
N GLY A 61 -17.03 13.37 16.54
CA GLY A 61 -18.03 13.75 15.55
C GLY A 61 -19.30 12.92 15.61
N GLY A 62 -20.17 13.17 16.61
CA GLY A 62 -21.60 12.83 16.56
C GLY A 62 -21.97 11.35 16.40
N ALA A 63 -22.04 10.63 17.52
CA ALA A 63 -22.88 9.43 17.70
C ALA A 63 -22.64 8.23 16.76
N VAL A 64 -21.39 7.80 16.60
CA VAL A 64 -21.10 6.37 16.35
C VAL A 64 -20.44 5.80 17.60
N THR A 65 -21.22 5.11 18.44
CA THR A 65 -20.64 4.42 19.60
C THR A 65 -19.82 3.22 19.16
N GLU A 66 -18.83 2.81 19.97
CA GLU A 66 -17.99 1.63 19.69
C GLU A 66 -18.84 0.37 19.41
N ARG A 67 -19.97 0.22 20.13
CA ARG A 67 -21.00 -0.81 19.93
C ARG A 67 -21.71 -0.79 18.57
N MET A 68 -21.73 0.35 17.87
CA MET A 68 -22.29 0.45 16.51
C MET A 68 -21.30 -0.04 15.46
N ILE A 69 -20.00 0.18 15.67
CA ILE A 69 -18.95 -0.38 14.80
C ILE A 69 -18.85 -1.90 14.99
N GLU A 70 -19.00 -2.40 16.22
CA GLU A 70 -19.06 -3.84 16.50
C GLU A 70 -20.25 -4.58 15.87
N ARG A 71 -21.30 -3.86 15.45
CA ARG A 71 -22.49 -4.41 14.78
C ARG A 71 -22.61 -4.05 13.29
N ALA A 72 -21.76 -3.15 12.79
CA ALA A 72 -21.75 -2.75 11.40
C ALA A 72 -21.15 -3.85 10.52
N SER A 73 -21.64 -4.02 9.30
CA SER A 73 -20.91 -4.84 8.33
C SER A 73 -19.60 -4.14 7.94
N PRO A 74 -18.54 -4.87 7.52
CA PRO A 74 -17.29 -4.23 7.11
C PRO A 74 -17.49 -3.24 5.94
N LEU A 75 -18.42 -3.55 5.02
CA LEU A 75 -18.87 -2.63 3.97
C LEU A 75 -19.50 -1.33 4.51
N ASP A 76 -20.26 -1.38 5.61
CA ASP A 76 -20.81 -0.16 6.22
C ASP A 76 -19.73 0.68 6.90
N VAL A 77 -18.69 0.04 7.45
CA VAL A 77 -17.49 0.73 7.95
C VAL A 77 -16.74 1.43 6.81
N ARG A 78 -16.60 0.81 5.62
CA ARG A 78 -16.08 1.48 4.42
C ARG A 78 -16.93 2.70 4.05
N LYS A 79 -18.26 2.56 3.96
CA LYS A 79 -19.19 3.67 3.63
C LYS A 79 -19.13 4.81 4.65
N LEU A 80 -18.89 4.51 5.94
CA LEU A 80 -18.64 5.53 6.97
C LEU A 80 -17.32 6.26 6.73
N ARG A 81 -16.22 5.54 6.46
CA ARG A 81 -14.90 6.12 6.16
C ARG A 81 -14.92 7.00 4.91
N ILE A 82 -15.64 6.60 3.85
CA ILE A 82 -15.84 7.42 2.64
C ILE A 82 -16.58 8.72 2.98
N ARG A 83 -17.70 8.64 3.73
CA ARG A 83 -18.45 9.83 4.16
C ARG A 83 -17.59 10.80 4.99
N GLN A 84 -16.79 10.27 5.93
CA GLN A 84 -15.85 11.07 6.72
C GLN A 84 -14.79 11.74 5.85
N LEU A 85 -14.23 11.03 4.86
CA LEU A 85 -13.24 11.59 3.94
C LEU A 85 -13.81 12.76 3.11
N VAL A 86 -15.03 12.61 2.59
CA VAL A 86 -15.74 13.69 1.86
C VAL A 86 -16.01 14.89 2.77
N GLN A 87 -16.44 14.65 4.02
CA GLN A 87 -16.69 15.72 5.00
C GLN A 87 -15.42 16.45 5.43
N GLN A 88 -14.29 15.75 5.51
CA GLN A 88 -12.99 16.34 5.89
C GLN A 88 -12.32 17.10 4.75
N LEU A 89 -12.54 16.68 3.50
CA LEU A 89 -11.87 17.22 2.30
C LEU A 89 -12.85 17.62 1.17
N PRO A 90 -13.92 18.40 1.44
CA PRO A 90 -15.01 18.65 0.47
C PRO A 90 -14.54 19.36 -0.80
N GLU A 91 -13.54 20.24 -0.70
CA GLU A 91 -12.94 20.95 -1.83
C GLU A 91 -12.07 20.04 -2.72
N ARG A 92 -11.60 18.90 -2.20
CA ARG A 92 -10.68 17.98 -2.91
C ARG A 92 -11.38 16.71 -3.38
N ILE A 93 -12.42 16.27 -2.68
CA ILE A 93 -13.08 14.97 -2.90
C ILE A 93 -14.53 15.19 -3.33
N ASP A 94 -14.92 14.45 -4.36
CA ASP A 94 -16.32 14.27 -4.76
C ASP A 94 -16.68 12.78 -4.75
N LEU A 95 -17.93 12.46 -5.02
CA LEU A 95 -18.36 11.07 -5.23
C LEU A 95 -18.71 10.82 -6.69
N ASP A 96 -18.35 9.62 -7.17
CA ASP A 96 -18.85 9.09 -8.43
C ASP A 96 -20.32 8.61 -8.29
N PRO A 97 -20.99 8.18 -9.39
CA PRO A 97 -22.35 7.67 -9.32
C PRO A 97 -22.54 6.38 -8.49
N ALA A 98 -21.47 5.61 -8.22
CA ALA A 98 -21.50 4.45 -7.34
C ALA A 98 -21.30 4.80 -5.85
N GLY A 99 -20.97 6.06 -5.53
CA GLY A 99 -20.68 6.52 -4.17
C GLY A 99 -19.22 6.33 -3.74
N GLU A 100 -18.31 6.13 -4.68
CA GLU A 100 -16.88 5.95 -4.45
C GLU A 100 -16.13 7.29 -4.52
N PRO A 101 -15.09 7.50 -3.69
CA PRO A 101 -14.39 8.77 -3.60
C PRO A 101 -13.51 9.01 -4.82
N VAL A 102 -13.64 10.20 -5.40
CA VAL A 102 -12.85 10.67 -6.56
C VAL A 102 -12.29 12.06 -6.30
N LEU A 103 -11.19 12.42 -6.97
CA LEU A 103 -10.71 13.80 -6.95
C LEU A 103 -11.73 14.72 -7.61
N ARG A 104 -12.09 15.81 -6.91
CA ARG A 104 -13.05 16.81 -7.40
C ARG A 104 -12.50 17.49 -8.65
N GLY A 105 -13.20 17.30 -9.77
CA GLY A 105 -12.87 17.95 -11.03
C GLY A 105 -11.65 17.39 -11.76
N GLU A 106 -11.03 16.30 -11.33
CA GLU A 106 -9.92 15.66 -12.06
C GLU A 106 -10.31 14.30 -12.69
N PHE A 107 -9.91 14.10 -13.93
CA PHE A 107 -10.21 12.92 -14.75
C PHE A 107 -8.99 12.49 -15.55
N LEU A 108 -9.06 11.30 -16.15
CA LEU A 108 -8.10 10.81 -17.14
C LEU A 108 -8.84 10.55 -18.46
N ALA A 109 -8.34 11.10 -19.57
CA ALA A 109 -8.62 10.57 -20.91
C ALA A 109 -7.58 9.50 -21.25
N ILE A 110 -8.04 8.39 -21.83
CA ILE A 110 -7.19 7.27 -22.18
C ILE A 110 -7.07 7.18 -23.70
N SER A 111 -5.88 7.49 -24.20
CA SER A 111 -5.51 7.52 -25.61
C SER A 111 -6.43 8.41 -26.48
N PRO A 112 -6.64 9.67 -26.10
CA PRO A 112 -7.48 10.60 -26.88
C PRO A 112 -6.84 10.93 -28.23
N ASP A 113 -7.66 11.00 -29.28
CA ASP A 113 -7.28 11.55 -30.58
C ASP A 113 -7.35 13.10 -30.58
N ALA A 114 -6.87 13.73 -31.65
CA ALA A 114 -6.82 15.19 -31.76
C ALA A 114 -8.22 15.85 -31.71
N ALA A 115 -9.24 15.18 -32.24
CA ALA A 115 -10.62 15.67 -32.23
C ALA A 115 -11.22 15.62 -30.82
N GLY A 116 -10.99 14.53 -30.10
CA GLY A 116 -11.39 14.34 -28.71
C GLY A 116 -10.71 15.35 -27.78
N LEU A 117 -9.41 15.63 -27.97
CA LEU A 117 -8.71 16.71 -27.25
C LEU A 117 -9.39 18.07 -27.44
N GLN A 118 -9.70 18.46 -28.69
CA GLN A 118 -10.41 19.70 -28.99
C GLN A 118 -11.83 19.74 -28.39
N GLY A 119 -12.56 18.62 -28.43
CA GLY A 119 -13.89 18.49 -27.82
C GLY A 119 -13.87 18.67 -26.30
N ILE A 120 -12.89 18.06 -25.63
CA ILE A 120 -12.66 18.22 -24.18
C ILE A 120 -12.41 19.69 -23.83
N GLU A 121 -11.54 20.38 -24.56
CA GLU A 121 -11.24 21.79 -24.34
C GLU A 121 -12.46 22.70 -24.57
N ALA A 122 -13.18 22.50 -25.68
CA ALA A 122 -14.41 23.23 -26.00
C ALA A 122 -15.52 23.03 -24.95
N ALA A 123 -15.60 21.85 -24.33
CA ALA A 123 -16.50 21.56 -23.23
C ALA A 123 -16.13 22.27 -21.91
N GLY A 124 -15.05 23.05 -21.87
CA GLY A 124 -14.60 23.77 -20.68
C GLY A 124 -13.85 22.88 -19.70
N PHE A 125 -12.91 22.10 -20.22
CA PHE A 125 -11.93 21.37 -19.44
C PHE A 125 -10.52 21.79 -19.89
N GLU A 126 -9.57 21.78 -18.97
CA GLU A 126 -8.16 21.97 -19.25
C GLU A 126 -7.53 20.59 -19.42
N VAL A 127 -6.89 20.34 -20.57
CA VAL A 127 -6.11 19.11 -20.79
C VAL A 127 -4.66 19.36 -20.40
N MET A 128 -4.16 18.59 -19.44
CA MET A 128 -2.76 18.67 -19.03
C MET A 128 -1.84 17.99 -20.06
N PRO A 129 -0.54 18.34 -20.09
CA PRO A 129 0.45 17.63 -20.91
C PRO A 129 0.46 16.11 -20.66
N ARG A 130 1.01 15.36 -21.61
CA ARG A 130 1.15 13.89 -21.49
C ARG A 130 1.96 13.55 -20.24
N GLU A 131 1.44 12.65 -19.42
CA GLU A 131 2.08 12.23 -18.17
C GLU A 131 3.30 11.33 -18.49
N ALA A 132 4.48 11.94 -18.59
CA ALA A 132 5.73 11.26 -18.99
C ALA A 132 6.13 10.09 -18.05
N SER A 133 5.67 10.14 -16.80
CA SER A 133 5.79 9.06 -15.82
C SER A 133 5.14 7.74 -16.28
N LEU A 134 4.19 7.78 -17.21
CA LEU A 134 3.45 6.63 -17.74
C LEU A 134 4.05 6.02 -19.02
N HIS A 135 5.14 6.58 -19.58
CA HIS A 135 5.82 6.00 -20.74
C HIS A 135 6.21 4.52 -20.55
N GLY A 136 6.49 4.10 -19.31
CA GLY A 136 6.77 2.69 -18.99
C GLY A 136 5.63 1.71 -19.29
N LEU A 137 4.42 2.19 -19.59
CA LEU A 137 3.25 1.37 -19.93
C LEU A 137 2.90 1.39 -21.43
N ASP A 138 3.57 2.21 -22.26
CA ASP A 138 3.18 2.52 -23.66
C ASP A 138 1.74 3.06 -23.83
N LEU A 139 1.12 3.49 -22.72
CA LEU A 139 -0.20 4.11 -22.74
C LEU A 139 -0.04 5.63 -22.98
N ASP A 140 -0.86 6.21 -23.87
CA ASP A 140 -1.11 7.64 -23.84
C ASP A 140 -2.29 7.90 -22.91
N MET A 141 -2.07 8.73 -21.90
CA MET A 141 -3.05 9.16 -20.92
C MET A 141 -2.85 10.65 -20.65
N ARG A 142 -3.95 11.38 -20.61
CA ARG A 142 -3.98 12.81 -20.31
C ARG A 142 -4.80 13.06 -19.06
N ARG A 143 -4.24 13.78 -18.10
CA ARG A 143 -5.03 14.31 -16.98
C ARG A 143 -5.84 15.51 -17.45
N ILE A 144 -7.08 15.59 -16.97
CA ILE A 144 -8.06 16.60 -17.36
C ILE A 144 -8.60 17.27 -16.10
N ARG A 145 -8.75 18.59 -16.13
CA ARG A 145 -9.33 19.39 -15.05
C ARG A 145 -10.60 20.12 -15.51
N ASP A 146 -11.69 19.99 -14.76
CA ASP A 146 -12.93 20.73 -15.02
C ASP A 146 -12.81 22.19 -14.53
N THR A 147 -12.79 23.15 -15.46
CA THR A 147 -12.70 24.57 -15.10
C THR A 147 -14.05 25.15 -14.68
N ARG A 148 -15.17 24.45 -14.96
CA ARG A 148 -16.53 24.90 -14.62
C ARG A 148 -17.03 24.37 -13.27
N ARG A 149 -16.17 23.70 -12.48
CA ARG A 149 -16.45 23.20 -11.11
C ARG A 149 -17.75 22.39 -10.98
N ARG A 150 -18.06 21.54 -11.97
CA ARG A 150 -19.23 20.66 -11.94
C ARG A 150 -18.99 19.55 -10.91
N SER A 151 -20.06 18.87 -10.48
CA SER A 151 -19.89 17.59 -9.76
C SER A 151 -19.31 16.52 -10.68
N ALA A 152 -18.57 15.56 -10.12
CA ALA A 152 -17.90 14.49 -10.86
C ALA A 152 -18.83 13.75 -11.84
N ALA A 153 -20.06 13.46 -11.44
CA ALA A 153 -21.07 12.84 -12.31
C ALA A 153 -21.52 13.76 -13.49
N ARG A 154 -21.59 15.08 -13.30
CA ARG A 154 -21.94 16.04 -14.38
C ARG A 154 -20.77 16.28 -15.32
N ALA A 155 -19.56 16.40 -14.78
CA ALA A 155 -18.33 16.54 -15.56
C ALA A 155 -18.08 15.31 -16.44
N MET A 156 -18.18 14.09 -15.90
CA MET A 156 -18.00 12.86 -16.68
C MET A 156 -19.01 12.70 -17.83
N ARG A 157 -20.26 13.17 -17.67
CA ARG A 157 -21.22 13.22 -18.79
C ARG A 157 -20.75 14.21 -19.85
N ALA A 158 -20.45 15.44 -19.46
CA ALA A 158 -19.98 16.46 -20.40
C ALA A 158 -18.70 16.06 -21.17
N LEU A 159 -17.78 15.29 -20.57
CA LEU A 159 -16.62 14.72 -21.26
C LEU A 159 -17.03 13.70 -22.34
N ARG A 160 -17.91 12.76 -22.00
CA ARG A 160 -18.40 11.72 -22.93
C ARG A 160 -19.23 12.30 -24.06
N ASP A 161 -20.06 13.30 -23.77
CA ASP A 161 -20.89 13.99 -24.76
C ASP A 161 -20.02 14.80 -25.75
N ALA A 162 -18.91 15.37 -25.29
CA ALA A 162 -18.03 16.21 -26.10
C ALA A 162 -16.95 15.44 -26.89
N ALA A 163 -16.58 14.24 -26.44
CA ALA A 163 -15.56 13.41 -27.06
C ALA A 163 -15.96 11.91 -26.98
N PRO A 164 -16.99 11.47 -27.73
CA PRO A 164 -17.55 10.12 -27.60
C PRO A 164 -16.62 8.99 -28.06
N SER A 165 -15.55 9.30 -28.82
CA SER A 165 -14.49 8.34 -29.19
C SER A 165 -13.49 8.09 -28.06
N VAL A 166 -13.46 8.93 -27.02
CA VAL A 166 -12.45 8.89 -25.95
C VAL A 166 -12.97 8.13 -24.74
N GLU A 167 -12.19 7.16 -24.26
CA GLU A 167 -12.47 6.52 -22.98
C GLU A 167 -12.00 7.40 -21.82
N PHE A 168 -12.87 7.63 -20.84
CA PHE A 168 -12.60 8.44 -19.66
C PHE A 168 -12.67 7.62 -18.36
N ALA A 169 -11.73 7.87 -17.47
CA ALA A 169 -11.71 7.33 -16.11
C ALA A 169 -11.77 8.44 -15.06
N TYR A 170 -12.44 8.16 -13.94
CA TYR A 170 -12.35 8.99 -12.74
C TYR A 170 -10.97 8.82 -12.08
N GLN A 171 -10.49 9.89 -11.45
CA GLN A 171 -9.39 9.84 -10.49
C GLN A 171 -9.89 9.30 -9.14
N HIS A 172 -10.21 8.00 -9.09
CA HIS A 172 -10.62 7.30 -7.87
C HIS A 172 -9.53 7.32 -6.80
N VAL A 173 -9.93 7.54 -5.54
CA VAL A 173 -9.10 7.48 -4.34
C VAL A 173 -9.13 6.06 -3.78
N PHE A 174 -7.95 5.45 -3.64
CA PHE A 174 -7.81 4.07 -3.17
C PHE A 174 -7.58 4.02 -1.65
N LEU A 175 -8.39 3.24 -0.95
CA LEU A 175 -8.24 3.07 0.50
C LEU A 175 -7.29 1.91 0.80
N THR A 176 -6.54 2.03 1.90
CA THR A 176 -5.84 0.90 2.50
C THR A 176 -6.86 -0.18 2.84
N SER A 177 -6.61 -1.43 2.45
CA SER A 177 -7.60 -2.49 2.67
C SER A 177 -7.87 -2.76 4.15
N SER A 178 -6.89 -2.60 5.05
CA SER A 178 -7.14 -2.62 6.51
C SER A 178 -7.42 -1.21 7.06
N ALA A 179 -8.29 -1.14 8.08
CA ALA A 179 -8.47 0.03 8.93
C ALA A 179 -7.50 0.01 10.13
N SER A 180 -6.80 1.12 10.36
CA SER A 180 -5.92 1.45 11.50
C SER A 180 -5.00 0.34 12.03
N ALA A 181 -3.72 0.40 11.65
CA ALA A 181 -2.71 -0.59 12.04
C ALA A 181 -1.68 0.01 13.02
N THR A 182 -1.95 -0.04 14.33
CA THR A 182 -0.93 0.12 15.37
C THR A 182 -0.10 -1.16 15.50
N VAL A 183 0.77 -1.39 14.52
CA VAL A 183 1.67 -2.56 14.51
C VAL A 183 2.81 -2.34 15.49
N ALA A 184 2.67 -2.86 16.71
CA ALA A 184 3.81 -3.00 17.61
C ALA A 184 4.83 -3.98 17.01
N ALA A 185 6.11 -3.66 17.11
CA ALA A 185 7.21 -4.53 16.67
C ALA A 185 7.12 -5.92 17.35
N GLY A 186 6.65 -6.92 16.59
CA GLY A 186 6.53 -8.31 17.00
C GLY A 186 7.77 -9.12 16.61
N SER A 187 8.12 -10.12 17.40
CA SER A 187 9.37 -10.88 17.26
C SER A 187 9.60 -11.42 15.85
N ALA A 188 10.87 -11.36 15.41
CA ALA A 188 11.32 -12.00 14.18
C ALA A 188 10.98 -13.50 14.18
N ALA A 189 10.58 -14.01 13.00
CA ALA A 189 10.65 -15.42 12.71
C ALA A 189 12.12 -15.83 12.53
N SER A 190 12.49 -17.00 13.03
CA SER A 190 13.85 -17.54 12.88
C SER A 190 14.17 -17.81 11.40
N PRO A 191 15.41 -17.56 10.96
CA PRO A 191 15.81 -17.84 9.58
C PRO A 191 15.92 -19.35 9.36
N VAL A 192 15.14 -19.88 8.41
CA VAL A 192 15.28 -21.25 7.92
C VAL A 192 16.52 -21.34 7.04
N GLY A 193 17.44 -22.25 7.37
CA GLY A 193 18.69 -22.45 6.65
C GLY A 193 18.49 -23.09 5.26
N THR A 194 18.31 -22.27 4.25
CA THR A 194 18.60 -22.60 2.84
C THR A 194 19.34 -21.42 2.19
N ALA A 195 20.08 -21.67 1.11
CA ALA A 195 20.82 -20.62 0.42
C ALA A 195 19.87 -19.48 0.02
N PRO A 196 20.21 -18.20 0.26
CA PRO A 196 19.26 -17.10 0.16
C PRO A 196 18.85 -16.87 -1.29
N ALA A 197 17.67 -17.38 -1.65
CA ALA A 197 17.02 -17.08 -2.91
C ALA A 197 16.83 -15.55 -3.01
N THR A 198 17.38 -14.96 -4.07
CA THR A 198 17.43 -13.51 -4.23
C THR A 198 16.06 -12.98 -4.67
N LEU A 199 15.32 -12.43 -3.72
CA LEU A 199 14.00 -11.86 -3.92
C LEU A 199 14.10 -10.60 -4.78
N ARG A 200 13.36 -10.54 -5.89
CA ARG A 200 13.16 -9.31 -6.70
C ARG A 200 11.68 -9.02 -6.76
N VAL A 201 11.19 -8.08 -5.95
CA VAL A 201 9.74 -7.91 -5.76
C VAL A 201 9.32 -6.45 -5.59
N GLY A 202 8.11 -6.14 -6.06
CA GLY A 202 7.48 -4.83 -5.96
C GLY A 202 6.43 -4.79 -4.87
N LEU A 203 6.29 -3.63 -4.23
CA LEU A 203 5.24 -3.30 -3.29
C LEU A 203 4.64 -1.94 -3.67
N ILE A 204 3.33 -1.91 -3.86
CA ILE A 204 2.54 -0.67 -4.00
C ILE A 204 1.64 -0.56 -2.77
N ASP A 205 1.96 0.38 -1.89
CA ASP A 205 1.30 0.63 -0.61
C ASP A 205 1.56 2.08 -0.15
N SER A 206 1.37 2.35 1.14
CA SER A 206 1.98 3.45 1.89
C SER A 206 3.49 3.25 2.08
N GLY A 207 4.22 4.31 2.43
CA GLY A 207 5.68 4.27 2.56
C GLY A 207 6.21 3.23 3.57
N VAL A 208 7.41 2.72 3.28
CA VAL A 208 8.11 1.70 4.07
C VAL A 208 9.24 2.34 4.88
N ASP A 209 9.40 1.96 6.15
CA ASP A 209 10.63 2.26 6.89
C ASP A 209 11.70 1.17 6.63
N PRO A 210 12.77 1.44 5.86
CA PRO A 210 13.78 0.43 5.53
C PRO A 210 14.70 0.07 6.71
N ARG A 211 14.64 0.81 7.83
CA ARG A 211 15.50 0.61 9.01
C ARG A 211 15.00 -0.52 9.94
N ARG A 212 13.90 -1.17 9.55
CA ARG A 212 13.32 -2.31 10.27
C ARG A 212 14.26 -3.53 10.24
N PRO A 213 14.52 -4.20 11.39
CA PRO A 213 15.30 -5.44 11.41
C PRO A 213 14.77 -6.51 10.46
N GLU A 214 13.45 -6.59 10.27
CA GLU A 214 12.77 -7.51 9.36
C GLU A 214 13.08 -7.25 7.87
N LEU A 215 13.62 -6.07 7.54
CA LEU A 215 14.00 -5.63 6.19
C LEU A 215 15.52 -5.48 6.01
N ALA A 216 16.34 -5.74 7.04
CA ALA A 216 17.79 -5.53 7.00
C ALA A 216 18.52 -6.35 5.93
N GLN A 217 17.89 -7.41 5.41
CA GLN A 217 18.39 -8.26 4.34
C GLN A 217 17.99 -7.80 2.93
N LEU A 218 17.16 -6.74 2.80
CA LEU A 218 16.68 -6.22 1.54
C LEU A 218 17.24 -4.82 1.23
N ARG A 219 17.73 -4.65 0.00
CA ARG A 219 17.94 -3.32 -0.58
C ARG A 219 16.58 -2.74 -0.98
N VAL A 220 16.04 -1.86 -0.15
CA VAL A 220 14.80 -1.12 -0.44
C VAL A 220 15.09 0.05 -1.37
N GLN A 221 14.59 -0.02 -2.61
CA GLN A 221 14.55 1.10 -3.55
C GLN A 221 13.16 1.71 -3.49
N ALA A 222 13.06 2.97 -3.04
CA ALA A 222 11.77 3.61 -2.80
C ALA A 222 11.38 4.56 -3.94
N HIS A 223 10.07 4.71 -4.18
CA HIS A 223 9.49 5.54 -5.22
C HIS A 223 8.25 6.30 -4.72
N GLY A 224 7.86 7.34 -5.45
CA GLY A 224 6.74 8.23 -5.12
C GLY A 224 7.19 9.51 -4.42
N CYS A 225 6.21 10.36 -4.11
CA CYS A 225 6.34 11.50 -3.18
C CYS A 225 7.52 12.44 -3.46
N ASN A 226 7.79 12.73 -4.74
CA ASN A 226 8.93 13.54 -5.20
C ASN A 226 10.29 13.06 -4.66
N GLY A 227 10.49 11.74 -4.55
CA GLY A 227 11.70 11.12 -4.01
C GLY A 227 11.77 11.11 -2.48
N ARG A 228 10.70 11.51 -1.79
CA ARG A 228 10.61 11.54 -0.31
C ARG A 228 9.38 10.78 0.19
N PRO A 229 9.37 9.43 0.11
CA PRO A 229 8.33 8.58 0.70
C PRO A 229 8.11 8.90 2.18
N VAL A 230 6.89 8.69 2.66
CA VAL A 230 6.50 8.90 4.06
C VAL A 230 6.25 7.55 4.72
N PRO A 231 7.18 7.02 5.53
CA PRO A 231 7.02 5.73 6.18
C PRO A 231 5.74 5.63 7.02
N HIS A 232 5.03 4.53 6.88
CA HIS A 232 3.77 4.25 7.54
C HIS A 232 3.71 2.80 8.03
N ALA A 233 2.97 2.57 9.12
CA ALA A 233 2.94 1.26 9.79
C ALA A 233 2.39 0.14 8.91
N HIS A 234 1.38 0.44 8.07
CA HIS A 234 0.80 -0.54 7.15
C HIS A 234 1.82 -1.01 6.10
N GLY A 235 2.35 -0.11 5.28
CA GLY A 235 3.32 -0.46 4.22
C GLY A 235 4.58 -1.12 4.77
N THR A 236 5.06 -0.66 5.94
CA THR A 236 6.19 -1.29 6.63
C THR A 236 5.88 -2.73 7.09
N ALA A 237 4.69 -3.00 7.61
CA ALA A 237 4.28 -4.35 8.01
C ALA A 237 4.01 -5.27 6.80
N VAL A 238 3.44 -4.75 5.71
CA VAL A 238 3.28 -5.48 4.44
C VAL A 238 4.65 -5.81 3.85
N ALA A 239 5.59 -4.87 3.84
CA ALA A 239 6.98 -5.11 3.42
C ALA A 239 7.66 -6.20 4.26
N ALA A 240 7.50 -6.17 5.59
CA ALA A 240 8.07 -7.19 6.48
C ALA A 240 7.51 -8.61 6.18
N ARG A 241 6.22 -8.72 5.84
CA ARG A 241 5.58 -9.98 5.39
C ARG A 241 6.09 -10.42 4.01
N LEU A 242 6.33 -9.48 3.12
CA LEU A 242 6.84 -9.70 1.76
C LEU A 242 8.31 -10.14 1.75
N ALA A 243 9.11 -9.64 2.70
CA ALA A 243 10.47 -10.07 2.96
C ALA A 243 10.49 -11.45 3.66
N GLY A 244 9.95 -11.49 4.87
CA GLY A 244 9.93 -12.64 5.78
C GLY A 244 11.26 -13.41 5.84
N GLY A 245 12.39 -12.69 5.93
CA GLY A 245 13.74 -13.26 6.06
C GLY A 245 14.52 -13.49 4.76
N ALA A 246 13.94 -13.23 3.59
CA ALA A 246 14.66 -13.33 2.31
C ALA A 246 15.65 -12.17 2.09
N GLN A 247 16.67 -12.42 1.26
CA GLN A 247 17.64 -11.41 0.79
C GLN A 247 17.27 -10.92 -0.61
N GLY A 248 17.69 -9.72 -0.99
CA GLY A 248 17.50 -9.20 -2.35
C GLY A 248 17.05 -7.74 -2.42
N HIS A 249 16.11 -7.46 -3.33
CA HIS A 249 15.70 -6.12 -3.73
C HIS A 249 14.18 -5.95 -3.59
N LEU A 250 13.78 -4.92 -2.83
CA LEU A 250 12.39 -4.49 -2.69
C LEU A 250 12.19 -3.15 -3.39
N TYR A 251 11.32 -3.13 -4.38
CA TYR A 251 10.86 -1.92 -5.06
C TYR A 251 9.60 -1.42 -4.34
N ALA A 252 9.70 -0.36 -3.53
CA ALA A 252 8.62 0.13 -2.68
C ALA A 252 8.06 1.47 -3.17
N ALA A 253 6.89 1.45 -3.80
CA ALA A 253 6.19 2.66 -4.23
C ALA A 253 5.21 3.14 -3.15
N ASP A 254 5.46 4.32 -2.59
CA ASP A 254 4.52 5.03 -1.73
C ASP A 254 3.52 5.81 -2.61
N VAL A 255 2.29 5.31 -2.66
CA VAL A 255 1.18 5.97 -3.37
C VAL A 255 0.31 6.82 -2.44
N TYR A 256 0.66 6.95 -1.16
CA TYR A 256 -0.11 7.76 -0.20
C TYR A 256 0.59 9.06 0.18
N CYS A 257 1.92 9.07 0.31
CA CYS A 257 2.72 10.26 0.62
C CYS A 257 2.29 11.01 1.90
N GLY A 258 1.70 10.30 2.86
CA GLY A 258 1.11 10.89 4.07
C GLY A 258 -0.22 11.62 3.88
N ASP A 259 -0.78 11.65 2.67
CA ASP A 259 -2.10 12.23 2.40
C ASP A 259 -3.22 11.24 2.77
N PRO A 260 -4.22 11.62 3.60
CA PRO A 260 -5.38 10.77 3.89
C PRO A 260 -6.25 10.42 2.67
N ALA A 261 -6.24 11.25 1.63
CA ALA A 261 -6.85 10.93 0.33
C ALA A 261 -5.94 10.06 -0.56
N GLY A 262 -4.72 9.78 -0.10
CA GLY A 262 -3.65 9.18 -0.89
C GLY A 262 -3.38 9.94 -2.19
N ARG A 263 -2.73 9.26 -3.13
CA ARG A 263 -2.84 9.60 -4.54
C ARG A 263 -3.96 8.78 -5.15
N ALA A 264 -4.76 9.46 -5.98
CA ALA A 264 -5.79 8.83 -6.78
C ALA A 264 -5.18 7.91 -7.85
N THR A 265 -6.04 7.39 -8.73
CA THR A 265 -5.73 6.52 -9.89
C THR A 265 -4.37 6.78 -10.56
N LEU A 266 -4.03 8.03 -10.86
CA LEU A 266 -2.73 8.40 -11.42
C LEU A 266 -1.51 7.94 -10.58
N GLY A 267 -1.56 8.00 -9.25
CA GLY A 267 -0.46 7.53 -8.40
C GLY A 267 -0.23 6.01 -8.48
N LEU A 268 -1.31 5.23 -8.61
CA LEU A 268 -1.22 3.79 -8.87
C LEU A 268 -0.67 3.51 -10.27
N LEU A 269 -1.12 4.26 -11.29
CA LEU A 269 -0.60 4.16 -12.66
C LEU A 269 0.90 4.45 -12.73
N GLU A 270 1.38 5.49 -12.05
CA GLU A 270 2.80 5.84 -11.99
C GLU A 270 3.63 4.78 -11.28
N ALA A 271 3.13 4.22 -10.18
CA ALA A 271 3.78 3.11 -9.49
C ALA A 271 3.88 1.87 -10.40
N LEU A 272 2.79 1.49 -11.08
CA LEU A 272 2.79 0.39 -12.05
C LEU A 272 3.74 0.64 -13.23
N ALA A 273 3.78 1.87 -13.76
CA ALA A 273 4.71 2.27 -14.82
C ALA A 273 6.17 2.26 -14.35
N TRP A 274 6.44 2.55 -13.09
CA TRP A 274 7.77 2.41 -12.49
C TRP A 274 8.17 0.94 -12.34
N MET A 275 7.30 0.08 -11.81
CA MET A 275 7.57 -1.38 -11.74
C MET A 275 7.84 -1.99 -13.13
N ALA A 276 7.17 -1.50 -14.18
CA ALA A 276 7.44 -1.87 -15.57
C ALA A 276 8.87 -1.47 -16.01
N ARG A 277 9.26 -0.20 -15.81
CA ARG A 277 10.61 0.31 -16.15
C ARG A 277 11.72 -0.44 -15.41
N GLU A 278 11.51 -0.73 -14.12
CA GLU A 278 12.45 -1.46 -13.28
C GLU A 278 12.41 -2.98 -13.54
N ARG A 279 11.58 -3.49 -14.47
CA ARG A 279 11.44 -4.93 -14.77
C ARG A 279 11.20 -5.78 -13.52
N VAL A 280 10.25 -5.37 -12.67
CA VAL A 280 9.94 -6.09 -11.43
C VAL A 280 9.03 -7.29 -11.74
N PRO A 281 9.46 -8.55 -11.56
CA PRO A 281 8.72 -9.72 -12.03
C PRO A 281 7.38 -9.92 -11.31
N VAL A 282 7.32 -9.61 -10.02
CA VAL A 282 6.13 -9.79 -9.18
C VAL A 282 5.85 -8.52 -8.39
N ILE A 283 4.60 -8.05 -8.43
CA ILE A 283 4.16 -6.77 -7.84
C ILE A 283 3.02 -7.04 -6.85
N ASN A 284 3.26 -6.83 -5.56
CA ASN A 284 2.23 -6.85 -4.53
C ASN A 284 1.47 -5.51 -4.47
N VAL A 285 0.14 -5.55 -4.51
CA VAL A 285 -0.74 -4.38 -4.39
C VAL A 285 -1.72 -4.56 -3.22
N SER A 286 -1.48 -3.84 -2.12
CA SER A 286 -2.21 -4.01 -0.84
C SER A 286 -3.31 -2.96 -0.59
N LEU A 287 -3.75 -2.27 -1.66
CA LEU A 287 -4.83 -1.28 -1.70
C LEU A 287 -6.05 -1.80 -2.47
N VAL A 288 -7.22 -1.19 -2.24
CA VAL A 288 -8.48 -1.58 -2.89
C VAL A 288 -9.37 -0.40 -3.26
N GLY A 289 -10.05 -0.52 -4.39
CA GLY A 289 -11.01 0.46 -4.90
C GLY A 289 -11.94 -0.11 -5.98
N PRO A 290 -12.75 0.74 -6.62
CA PRO A 290 -13.67 0.32 -7.68
C PRO A 290 -12.97 0.00 -9.01
N ALA A 291 -13.74 -0.54 -9.95
CA ALA A 291 -13.31 -0.74 -11.32
C ALA A 291 -12.88 0.58 -11.97
N ASN A 292 -11.77 0.55 -12.70
CA ASN A 292 -11.18 1.72 -13.33
C ASN A 292 -10.47 1.32 -14.63
N ALA A 293 -10.98 1.79 -15.77
CA ALA A 293 -10.48 1.46 -17.10
C ALA A 293 -8.98 1.77 -17.29
N ALA A 294 -8.47 2.84 -16.67
CA ALA A 294 -7.05 3.19 -16.78
C ALA A 294 -6.17 2.17 -16.04
N ILE A 295 -6.58 1.73 -14.85
CA ILE A 295 -5.88 0.66 -14.09
C ILE A 295 -5.98 -0.68 -14.83
N ALA A 296 -7.14 -1.00 -15.40
CA ALA A 296 -7.34 -2.23 -16.17
C ALA A 296 -6.37 -2.31 -17.38
N ARG A 297 -6.25 -1.22 -18.16
CA ARG A 297 -5.30 -1.14 -19.29
C ARG A 297 -3.83 -1.22 -18.82
N ALA A 298 -3.48 -0.60 -17.69
CA ALA A 298 -2.13 -0.69 -17.12
C ALA A 298 -1.77 -2.12 -16.68
N ILE A 299 -2.71 -2.84 -16.06
CA ILE A 299 -2.53 -4.23 -15.63
C ILE A 299 -2.45 -5.17 -16.85
N ALA A 300 -3.29 -4.97 -17.86
CA ALA A 300 -3.20 -5.73 -19.11
C ALA A 300 -1.83 -5.54 -19.80
N ALA A 301 -1.31 -4.31 -19.85
CA ALA A 301 0.01 -4.01 -20.41
C ALA A 301 1.16 -4.64 -19.62
N LEU A 302 1.07 -4.68 -18.28
CA LEU A 302 2.02 -5.39 -17.42
C LEU A 302 1.96 -6.91 -17.61
N HIS A 303 0.76 -7.48 -17.65
CA HIS A 303 0.56 -8.92 -17.83
C HIS A 303 1.08 -9.40 -19.21
N ALA A 304 0.80 -8.64 -20.27
CA ALA A 304 1.33 -8.91 -21.62
C ALA A 304 2.86 -8.89 -21.71
N ARG A 305 3.53 -8.20 -20.77
CA ARG A 305 5.00 -8.16 -20.63
C ARG A 305 5.55 -9.14 -19.58
N GLY A 306 4.72 -10.04 -19.06
CA GLY A 306 5.13 -11.10 -18.14
C GLY A 306 5.29 -10.69 -16.69
N HIS A 307 4.77 -9.54 -16.27
CA HIS A 307 4.70 -9.17 -14.86
C HIS A 307 3.52 -9.87 -14.18
N VAL A 308 3.73 -10.38 -12.97
CA VAL A 308 2.69 -10.98 -12.13
C VAL A 308 2.21 -9.97 -11.10
N ILE A 309 0.93 -9.59 -11.15
CA ILE A 309 0.30 -8.75 -10.14
C ILE A 309 -0.36 -9.65 -9.10
N VAL A 310 -0.06 -9.43 -7.82
CA VAL A 310 -0.70 -10.11 -6.69
C VAL A 310 -1.39 -9.05 -5.83
N ALA A 311 -2.67 -9.23 -5.52
CA ALA A 311 -3.47 -8.20 -4.88
C ALA A 311 -4.39 -8.73 -3.78
N ALA A 312 -4.62 -7.89 -2.76
CA ALA A 312 -5.59 -8.17 -1.71
C ALA A 312 -7.03 -8.11 -2.26
N VAL A 313 -7.87 -9.13 -1.98
CA VAL A 313 -9.29 -9.12 -2.43
C VAL A 313 -10.19 -8.14 -1.65
N GLY A 314 -9.65 -7.48 -0.63
CA GLY A 314 -10.37 -6.50 0.19
C GLY A 314 -10.92 -7.07 1.50
N ASN A 315 -11.44 -6.16 2.34
CA ASN A 315 -11.89 -6.47 3.70
C ASN A 315 -13.33 -5.96 3.97
N ASP A 316 -14.17 -5.87 2.92
CA ASP A 316 -15.55 -5.38 3.01
C ASP A 316 -16.57 -6.51 3.34
N GLY A 317 -16.10 -7.75 3.47
CA GLY A 317 -16.90 -8.95 3.73
C GLY A 317 -17.29 -9.72 2.45
N PRO A 318 -17.74 -10.98 2.59
CA PRO A 318 -17.99 -11.87 1.46
C PRO A 318 -19.18 -11.46 0.58
N ALA A 319 -20.11 -10.65 1.10
CA ALA A 319 -21.28 -10.14 0.38
C ALA A 319 -21.04 -8.78 -0.30
N ALA A 320 -19.84 -8.21 -0.19
CA ALA A 320 -19.51 -6.96 -0.87
C ALA A 320 -19.25 -7.18 -2.37
N PRO A 321 -19.44 -6.15 -3.23
CA PRO A 321 -19.01 -6.21 -4.62
C PRO A 321 -17.49 -6.47 -4.75
N PRO A 322 -17.04 -7.11 -5.85
CA PRO A 322 -15.61 -7.33 -6.09
C PRO A 322 -14.81 -6.03 -6.09
N LEU A 323 -13.66 -6.05 -5.42
CA LEU A 323 -12.73 -4.91 -5.35
C LEU A 323 -11.51 -5.12 -6.24
N TYR A 324 -10.98 -4.00 -6.71
CA TYR A 324 -9.91 -3.94 -7.70
C TYR A 324 -8.63 -3.40 -7.05
N PRO A 325 -7.43 -3.89 -7.43
CA PRO A 325 -7.18 -4.63 -8.67
C PRO A 325 -7.36 -6.15 -8.64
N ALA A 326 -7.62 -6.78 -7.49
CA ALA A 326 -7.73 -8.25 -7.41
C ALA A 326 -8.80 -8.86 -8.33
N ALA A 327 -9.89 -8.14 -8.62
CA ALA A 327 -10.94 -8.58 -9.52
C ALA A 327 -10.65 -8.38 -11.04
N TYR A 328 -9.47 -7.88 -11.45
CA TYR A 328 -9.12 -7.82 -12.88
C TYR A 328 -8.62 -9.18 -13.40
N PRO A 329 -8.96 -9.56 -14.65
CA PRO A 329 -8.39 -10.75 -15.30
C PRO A 329 -6.85 -10.76 -15.26
N GLY A 330 -6.26 -11.89 -14.89
CA GLY A 330 -4.80 -12.09 -14.83
C GLY A 330 -4.11 -11.56 -13.57
N VAL A 331 -4.83 -10.91 -12.65
CA VAL A 331 -4.33 -10.60 -11.30
C VAL A 331 -4.54 -11.78 -10.38
N VAL A 332 -3.55 -12.10 -9.55
CA VAL A 332 -3.67 -13.12 -8.51
C VAL A 332 -4.34 -12.51 -7.28
N GLY A 333 -5.61 -12.85 -7.06
CA GLY A 333 -6.39 -12.35 -5.93
C GLY A 333 -6.20 -13.16 -4.66
N VAL A 334 -5.84 -12.51 -3.54
CA VAL A 334 -5.47 -13.17 -2.29
C VAL A 334 -6.44 -12.84 -1.14
N GLY A 335 -7.13 -13.88 -0.66
CA GLY A 335 -7.94 -13.87 0.55
C GLY A 335 -7.12 -14.12 1.82
N ALA A 336 -7.77 -13.96 2.98
CA ALA A 336 -7.10 -14.01 4.28
C ALA A 336 -7.68 -15.08 5.21
N VAL A 337 -6.81 -15.89 5.84
CA VAL A 337 -7.18 -16.83 6.92
C VAL A 337 -6.58 -16.46 8.28
N ASP A 338 -7.26 -16.90 9.34
CA ASP A 338 -6.76 -16.89 10.72
C ASP A 338 -5.77 -18.05 11.01
N PRO A 339 -5.16 -18.13 12.21
CA PRO A 339 -4.26 -19.23 12.57
C PRO A 339 -4.94 -20.61 12.70
N GLN A 340 -6.27 -20.66 12.72
CA GLN A 340 -7.06 -21.89 12.64
C GLN A 340 -7.44 -22.24 11.19
N LEU A 341 -6.88 -21.50 10.22
CA LEU A 341 -7.06 -21.66 8.77
C LEU A 341 -8.51 -21.43 8.31
N ARG A 342 -9.27 -20.64 9.06
CA ARG A 342 -10.61 -20.18 8.68
C ARG A 342 -10.50 -18.83 7.98
N VAL A 343 -11.21 -18.65 6.86
CA VAL A 343 -11.28 -17.34 6.17
C VAL A 343 -11.82 -16.26 7.12
N LEU A 344 -11.12 -15.12 7.19
CA LEU A 344 -11.53 -13.98 8.01
C LEU A 344 -12.94 -13.50 7.63
N PRO A 345 -13.82 -13.15 8.59
CA PRO A 345 -15.17 -12.67 8.30
C PRO A 345 -15.22 -11.45 7.38
N GLU A 346 -14.20 -10.60 7.43
CA GLU A 346 -14.04 -9.44 6.57
C GLU A 346 -13.50 -9.75 5.16
N SER A 347 -12.89 -10.91 4.91
CA SER A 347 -12.27 -11.21 3.61
C SER A 347 -13.31 -11.18 2.49
N GLY A 348 -13.00 -10.48 1.40
CA GLY A 348 -13.77 -10.58 0.15
C GLY A 348 -13.87 -12.02 -0.35
N SER A 349 -14.94 -12.30 -1.12
CA SER A 349 -15.18 -13.62 -1.71
C SER A 349 -15.73 -13.49 -3.13
N GLY A 350 -15.48 -14.50 -3.97
CA GLY A 350 -15.92 -14.54 -5.37
C GLY A 350 -14.94 -15.30 -6.27
N PRO A 351 -15.21 -15.37 -7.58
CA PRO A 351 -14.36 -16.08 -8.55
C PRO A 351 -12.92 -15.50 -8.66
N HIS A 352 -12.76 -14.25 -8.21
CA HIS A 352 -11.48 -13.51 -8.18
C HIS A 352 -10.61 -13.84 -6.95
N VAL A 353 -11.03 -14.74 -6.06
CA VAL A 353 -10.13 -15.30 -5.04
C VAL A 353 -9.39 -16.48 -5.69
N ASP A 354 -8.06 -16.35 -5.83
CA ASP A 354 -7.20 -17.41 -6.34
C ASP A 354 -6.57 -18.23 -5.24
N PHE A 355 -6.17 -17.58 -4.14
CA PHE A 355 -5.50 -18.24 -3.02
C PHE A 355 -5.88 -17.57 -1.71
N VAL A 356 -5.64 -18.25 -0.60
CA VAL A 356 -5.56 -17.62 0.72
C VAL A 356 -4.16 -17.74 1.31
N ALA A 357 -3.83 -16.80 2.18
CA ALA A 357 -2.66 -16.89 3.05
C ALA A 357 -2.98 -16.34 4.45
N SER A 358 -2.06 -16.45 5.40
CA SER A 358 -2.24 -15.88 6.74
C SER A 358 -2.51 -14.38 6.62
N GLY A 359 -3.68 -13.94 7.07
CA GLY A 359 -4.07 -12.53 7.09
C GLY A 359 -3.77 -11.84 8.42
N VAL A 360 -3.17 -12.54 9.39
CA VAL A 360 -3.01 -12.05 10.77
C VAL A 360 -1.54 -11.75 11.06
N VAL A 361 -1.28 -10.54 11.56
CA VAL A 361 0.01 -10.09 12.09
C VAL A 361 -0.09 -10.03 13.62
N PRO A 362 0.65 -10.87 14.36
CA PRO A 362 0.72 -10.80 15.82
C PRO A 362 1.27 -9.46 16.30
N GLY A 363 0.75 -8.97 17.43
CA GLY A 363 1.20 -7.72 18.06
C GLY A 363 0.94 -7.73 19.56
N ARG A 364 1.49 -6.75 20.27
CA ARG A 364 1.21 -6.54 21.72
C ARG A 364 -0.17 -5.89 21.88
N GLY A 365 -1.23 -6.70 21.84
CA GLY A 365 -2.62 -6.23 21.91
C GLY A 365 -3.54 -7.04 20.99
N ARG A 366 -4.56 -6.40 20.40
CA ARG A 366 -5.33 -7.04 19.31
C ARG A 366 -4.43 -7.22 18.09
N PRO A 367 -4.34 -8.43 17.49
CA PRO A 367 -3.61 -8.64 16.24
C PRO A 367 -4.16 -7.77 15.11
N THR A 368 -3.28 -7.17 14.32
CA THR A 368 -3.68 -6.51 13.06
C THR A 368 -3.98 -7.59 12.04
N ARG A 369 -5.05 -7.43 11.25
CA ARG A 369 -5.43 -8.44 10.26
C ARG A 369 -6.12 -7.87 9.02
N GLY A 370 -6.12 -8.65 7.94
CA GLY A 370 -6.73 -8.31 6.67
C GLY A 370 -6.00 -8.90 5.46
N THR A 371 -6.61 -8.80 4.29
CA THR A 371 -6.08 -9.32 3.02
C THR A 371 -4.78 -8.66 2.56
N SER A 372 -4.49 -7.41 2.96
CA SER A 372 -3.18 -6.77 2.76
C SER A 372 -2.00 -7.47 3.41
N PHE A 373 -2.23 -8.28 4.46
CA PHE A 373 -1.17 -9.05 5.14
C PHE A 373 -1.03 -10.50 4.64
N ALA A 374 -1.99 -10.95 3.82
CA ALA A 374 -2.00 -12.24 3.14
C ALA A 374 -1.38 -12.14 1.74
N ALA A 375 -1.79 -11.15 0.93
CA ALA A 375 -1.23 -10.86 -0.40
C ALA A 375 0.32 -10.90 -0.48
N PRO A 376 1.09 -10.26 0.44
CA PRO A 376 2.55 -10.28 0.37
C PRO A 376 3.16 -11.68 0.56
N ILE A 377 2.47 -12.62 1.20
CA ILE A 377 2.95 -14.01 1.34
C ILE A 377 2.91 -14.69 -0.04
N VAL A 378 1.78 -14.59 -0.76
CA VAL A 378 1.65 -15.16 -2.11
C VAL A 378 2.60 -14.46 -3.08
N ALA A 379 2.73 -13.14 -2.99
CA ALA A 379 3.68 -12.37 -3.80
C ALA A 379 5.15 -12.81 -3.56
N ARG A 380 5.52 -13.13 -2.31
CA ARG A 380 6.82 -13.73 -2.02
C ARG A 380 6.97 -15.13 -2.63
N ALA A 381 5.95 -15.99 -2.53
CA ALA A 381 5.97 -17.34 -3.11
C ALA A 381 6.14 -17.31 -4.64
N ALA A 382 5.53 -16.33 -5.29
CA ALA A 382 5.69 -16.00 -6.70
C ALA A 382 7.11 -15.49 -7.03
N ALA A 383 7.60 -14.49 -6.30
CA ALA A 383 8.88 -13.83 -6.57
C ALA A 383 10.11 -14.72 -6.34
N LEU A 384 9.98 -15.78 -5.54
CA LEU A 384 11.02 -16.81 -5.38
C LEU A 384 11.08 -17.81 -6.54
N ARG A 385 10.11 -17.77 -7.48
CA ARG A 385 10.00 -18.67 -8.64
C ARG A 385 10.18 -17.97 -9.99
N ILE A 386 10.15 -16.62 -10.02
CA ILE A 386 10.36 -15.82 -11.24
C ILE A 386 11.38 -14.71 -10.94
N ALA A 387 12.52 -14.75 -11.63
CA ALA A 387 13.57 -13.74 -11.49
C ALA A 387 13.35 -12.47 -12.35
N GLU A 388 12.71 -12.61 -13.50
CA GLU A 388 12.51 -11.55 -14.50
C GLU A 388 11.10 -11.68 -15.14
N PRO A 389 10.46 -10.57 -15.57
CA PRO A 389 9.18 -10.63 -16.27
C PRO A 389 9.23 -11.50 -17.54
N ASP A 390 8.44 -12.57 -17.57
CA ASP A 390 8.27 -13.50 -18.68
C ASP A 390 6.84 -14.08 -18.69
N ALA A 391 6.12 -13.91 -19.80
CA ALA A 391 4.69 -14.25 -19.87
C ALA A 391 4.43 -15.76 -19.75
N ALA A 392 5.35 -16.59 -20.27
CA ALA A 392 5.21 -18.04 -20.18
C ALA A 392 5.52 -18.54 -18.75
N ALA A 393 6.44 -17.90 -18.03
CA ALA A 393 6.73 -18.17 -16.62
C ALA A 393 5.58 -17.71 -15.72
N ALA A 394 4.97 -16.56 -15.99
CA ALA A 394 3.79 -16.08 -15.27
C ALA A 394 2.61 -17.08 -15.36
N GLU A 395 2.30 -17.58 -16.55
CA GLU A 395 1.25 -18.59 -16.77
C GLU A 395 1.58 -19.94 -16.11
N ARG A 396 2.84 -20.41 -16.19
CA ARG A 396 3.28 -21.61 -15.47
C ARG A 396 3.20 -21.44 -13.95
N LEU A 397 3.58 -20.27 -13.44
CA LEU A 397 3.61 -19.99 -12.01
C LEU A 397 2.24 -20.13 -11.37
N ARG A 398 1.16 -19.65 -12.00
CA ARG A 398 -0.19 -19.79 -11.44
C ARG A 398 -0.52 -21.28 -11.20
N LYS A 399 -0.19 -22.14 -12.17
CA LYS A 399 -0.36 -23.60 -12.05
C LYS A 399 0.54 -24.22 -10.98
N THR A 400 1.79 -23.77 -10.85
CA THR A 400 2.67 -24.19 -9.75
C THR A 400 2.11 -23.80 -8.38
N LEU A 401 1.62 -22.57 -8.22
CA LEU A 401 1.01 -22.12 -6.97
C LEU A 401 -0.28 -22.91 -6.65
N SER A 402 -1.13 -23.21 -7.64
CA SER A 402 -2.31 -24.08 -7.44
C SER A 402 -1.94 -25.52 -7.08
N ALA A 403 -0.80 -26.05 -7.54
CA ALA A 403 -0.31 -27.37 -7.17
C ALA A 403 0.37 -27.40 -5.78
N ASP A 404 1.01 -26.29 -5.38
CA ASP A 404 1.60 -26.10 -4.05
C ASP A 404 0.54 -25.74 -2.98
N ALA A 405 -0.65 -25.29 -3.40
CA ALA A 405 -1.71 -24.83 -2.50
C ALA A 405 -2.32 -26.00 -1.72
N ARG A 406 -2.48 -25.81 -0.40
CA ARG A 406 -3.21 -26.77 0.42
C ARG A 406 -4.70 -26.48 0.35
N ASP A 407 -5.46 -27.37 -0.28
CA ASP A 407 -6.92 -27.29 -0.34
C ASP A 407 -7.56 -27.12 1.05
N LEU A 408 -8.58 -26.25 1.12
CA LEU A 408 -9.30 -25.83 2.32
C LEU A 408 -10.72 -25.44 1.94
N GLY A 409 -11.69 -25.79 2.79
CA GLY A 409 -13.09 -25.43 2.55
C GLY A 409 -13.85 -26.57 1.86
N ALA A 410 -14.51 -26.28 0.74
CA ALA A 410 -15.08 -27.31 -0.11
C ALA A 410 -13.97 -27.92 -1.00
N PRO A 411 -14.00 -29.23 -1.34
CA PRO A 411 -12.95 -29.82 -2.18
C PRO A 411 -12.82 -29.16 -3.55
N GLY A 412 -11.60 -28.75 -3.91
CA GLY A 412 -11.30 -28.00 -5.12
C GLY A 412 -11.60 -26.50 -5.01
N ARG A 413 -11.47 -25.77 -6.13
CA ARG A 413 -11.54 -24.30 -6.11
C ARG A 413 -12.89 -23.78 -5.61
N ASP A 414 -12.89 -23.00 -4.52
CA ASP A 414 -14.09 -22.36 -3.96
C ASP A 414 -13.99 -20.82 -3.88
N PRO A 415 -15.11 -20.07 -3.80
CA PRO A 415 -15.08 -18.60 -3.84
C PRO A 415 -14.48 -17.91 -2.60
N ARG A 416 -14.14 -18.64 -1.54
CA ARG A 416 -13.61 -18.12 -0.26
C ARG A 416 -12.15 -18.48 -0.06
N TYR A 417 -11.75 -19.69 -0.45
CA TYR A 417 -10.39 -20.21 -0.31
C TYR A 417 -9.58 -20.15 -1.62
N GLY A 418 -10.24 -19.93 -2.76
CA GLY A 418 -9.61 -20.06 -4.07
C GLY A 418 -9.18 -21.51 -4.31
N ASP A 419 -7.99 -21.71 -4.85
CA ASP A 419 -7.34 -23.03 -4.99
C ASP A 419 -6.71 -23.52 -3.66
N GLY A 420 -6.81 -22.72 -2.58
CA GLY A 420 -6.38 -23.10 -1.23
C GLY A 420 -5.29 -22.21 -0.62
N LEU A 421 -4.66 -22.74 0.43
CA LEU A 421 -3.66 -22.05 1.24
C LEU A 421 -2.26 -22.10 0.64
N ILE A 422 -1.72 -20.93 0.34
CA ILE A 422 -0.27 -20.75 0.14
C ILE A 422 0.36 -20.47 1.51
N ALA A 423 1.17 -21.41 1.97
CA ALA A 423 1.94 -21.29 3.21
C ALA A 423 3.44 -21.42 2.94
N PHE A 424 4.24 -20.78 3.78
CA PHE A 424 5.63 -21.14 3.97
C PHE A 424 5.71 -21.89 5.29
N SER A 425 6.20 -23.13 5.26
CA SER A 425 6.58 -23.81 6.49
C SER A 425 7.71 -23.03 7.17
N PRO A 426 7.63 -22.79 8.49
CA PRO A 426 8.74 -22.31 9.29
C PRO A 426 9.81 -23.40 9.52
#